data_AF-A0A8T8K7V0-F1
#
_entry.id   AF-A0A8T8K7V0-F1
#
_cell.length_a   1.000
_cell.length_b   1.000
_cell.length_c   1.000
_cell.angle_alpha   90.00
_cell.angle_beta   90.00
_cell.angle_gamma   90.00
#
_symmetry.space_group_name_H-M   'P 1'
#
loop_
_entity.id
_entity.type
_entity.pdbx_description
1 polymer ?
#
loop_
_entity_poly.entity_id
_entity_poly.type
_entity_poly.pdbx_seq_one_letter_code
_entity_poly.pdbx_strand_id
1 'polypeptide(L)'
;MDNIRTKQAENLIKLAGKTSQGTEILKDAKKGFIDVKAYERALKDLIAAEDFIYTSLPSHGLSAREAGDFTNKLLDARENIHSMLADFGVMEKISSQNQVHELSKKWIILTTKSNYKKMLMKMGVNVQQIVVAGVPLKVEDMKQLNPKIPDAALKSIDKKITHVKNDISRKMEKLKLKNILVIAESDLNGDILGKNASELYGARVVLEGNLKDLNDSKLVDILLELEN
;
A
#
# COMPACT_ATOMS: atom_id res chain seq x y z
N MET A 1 3.07 -47.58 2.14
CA MET A 1 2.34 -46.57 2.95
C MET A 1 2.74 -45.13 2.59
N ASP A 2 3.91 -44.89 1.99
CA ASP A 2 4.41 -43.55 1.69
C ASP A 2 3.55 -42.72 0.72
N ASN A 3 2.86 -43.36 -0.21
CA ASN A 3 2.10 -42.67 -1.28
C ASN A 3 0.82 -41.97 -0.78
N ILE A 4 0.26 -42.38 0.37
CA ILE A 4 -0.94 -41.75 0.93
C ILE A 4 -0.59 -40.43 1.61
N ARG A 5 0.50 -40.40 2.39
CA ARG A 5 0.95 -39.19 3.08
C ARG A 5 1.42 -38.13 2.10
N THR A 6 2.11 -38.52 1.04
CA THR A 6 2.51 -37.59 -0.04
C THR A 6 1.28 -37.00 -0.74
N LYS A 7 0.29 -37.81 -1.10
CA LYS A 7 -0.97 -37.32 -1.71
C LYS A 7 -1.78 -36.42 -0.77
N GLN A 8 -1.78 -36.72 0.53
CA GLN A 8 -2.43 -35.87 1.54
C GLN A 8 -1.70 -34.54 1.68
N ALA A 9 -0.36 -34.55 1.73
CA ALA A 9 0.44 -33.33 1.75
C ALA A 9 0.24 -32.49 0.48
N GLU A 10 0.26 -33.11 -0.70
CA GLU A 10 -0.03 -32.43 -1.97
C GLU A 10 -1.43 -31.80 -1.98
N ASN A 11 -2.45 -32.51 -1.50
CA ASN A 11 -3.80 -31.97 -1.42
C ASN A 11 -3.90 -30.83 -0.41
N LEU A 12 -3.24 -30.93 0.74
CA LEU A 12 -3.22 -29.86 1.75
C LEU A 12 -2.49 -28.62 1.23
N ILE A 13 -1.37 -28.79 0.50
CA ILE A 13 -0.66 -27.68 -0.15
C ILE A 13 -1.56 -27.02 -1.21
N LYS A 14 -2.25 -27.81 -2.05
CA LYS A 14 -3.22 -27.30 -3.03
C LYS A 14 -4.39 -26.55 -2.39
N LEU A 15 -4.85 -27.00 -1.23
CA LEU A 15 -5.94 -26.36 -0.50
C LEU A 15 -5.47 -25.11 0.25
N ALA A 16 -4.26 -25.11 0.80
CA ALA A 16 -3.64 -23.95 1.44
C ALA A 16 -3.33 -22.83 0.44
N GLY A 17 -3.06 -23.17 -0.82
CA GLY A 17 -2.92 -22.20 -1.92
C GLY A 17 -4.24 -21.59 -2.42
N LYS A 18 -5.41 -21.98 -1.89
CA LYS A 18 -6.68 -21.32 -2.18
C LYS A 18 -6.87 -20.14 -1.23
N THR A 19 -6.52 -18.94 -1.68
CA THR A 19 -6.95 -17.71 -1.00
C THR A 19 -8.40 -17.38 -1.37
N SER A 20 -9.03 -16.48 -0.61
CA SER A 20 -10.35 -15.92 -0.89
C SER A 20 -10.45 -15.17 -2.24
N GLN A 21 -9.35 -15.04 -2.98
CA GLN A 21 -9.22 -14.37 -4.27
C GLN A 21 -9.14 -15.33 -5.48
N GLY A 22 -9.26 -16.65 -5.26
CA GLY A 22 -9.23 -17.66 -6.32
C GLY A 22 -7.97 -18.54 -6.28
N THR A 23 -7.98 -19.63 -7.04
CA THR A 23 -6.82 -20.53 -7.16
C THR A 23 -5.66 -19.78 -7.80
N GLU A 24 -4.53 -19.63 -7.11
CA GLU A 24 -3.28 -19.18 -7.74
C GLU A 24 -2.93 -20.18 -8.86
N ILE A 25 -3.12 -19.77 -10.12
CA ILE A 25 -2.83 -20.62 -11.27
C ILE A 25 -1.32 -20.55 -11.51
N LEU A 26 -0.62 -21.62 -11.15
CA LEU A 26 0.79 -21.81 -11.50
C LEU A 26 0.91 -21.96 -13.03
N LYS A 27 1.74 -21.13 -13.64
CA LYS A 27 2.07 -21.16 -15.07
C LYS A 27 3.34 -21.99 -15.30
N ASP A 28 3.57 -22.41 -16.55
CA ASP A 28 4.82 -23.09 -16.91
C ASP A 28 6.04 -22.17 -16.70
N ALA A 29 7.11 -22.75 -16.17
CA ALA A 29 8.36 -22.04 -15.94
C ALA A 29 8.99 -21.57 -17.26
N LYS A 30 9.45 -20.32 -17.27
CA LYS A 30 10.15 -19.67 -18.38
C LYS A 30 11.63 -19.52 -18.05
N LYS A 31 12.43 -19.19 -19.06
CA LYS A 31 13.85 -18.87 -18.85
C LYS A 31 13.98 -17.63 -17.94
N GLY A 32 14.79 -17.75 -16.89
CA GLY A 32 15.06 -16.69 -15.92
C GLY A 32 16.43 -16.87 -15.27
N PHE A 33 16.74 -16.03 -14.29
CA PHE A 33 17.94 -16.13 -13.47
C PHE A 33 17.55 -16.39 -12.02
N ILE A 34 18.33 -17.21 -11.31
CA ILE A 34 18.11 -17.44 -9.89
C ILE A 34 18.59 -16.20 -9.12
N ASP A 35 17.70 -15.57 -8.34
CA ASP A 35 18.12 -14.61 -7.32
C ASP A 35 18.69 -15.37 -6.12
N VAL A 36 20.02 -15.55 -6.13
CA VAL A 36 20.76 -16.26 -5.09
C VAL A 36 20.53 -15.64 -3.71
N LYS A 37 20.36 -14.31 -3.63
CA LYS A 37 20.15 -13.62 -2.34
C LYS A 37 18.74 -13.88 -1.81
N ALA A 38 17.72 -13.84 -2.67
CA ALA A 38 16.36 -14.20 -2.28
C ALA A 38 16.28 -15.65 -1.82
N TYR A 39 16.97 -16.56 -2.52
CA TYR A 39 17.05 -17.96 -2.12
C TYR A 39 17.72 -18.15 -0.75
N GLU A 40 18.85 -17.48 -0.52
CA GLU A 40 19.57 -17.53 0.76
C GLU A 40 18.71 -17.00 1.92
N ARG A 41 17.97 -15.90 1.71
CA ARG A 41 17.04 -15.36 2.71
C ARG A 41 15.94 -16.34 3.04
N ALA A 42 15.24 -16.86 2.03
CA ALA A 42 14.18 -17.84 2.21
C ALA A 42 14.66 -19.04 3.03
N LEU A 43 15.85 -19.55 2.70
CA LEU A 43 16.43 -20.68 3.42
C LEU A 43 16.76 -20.34 4.88
N LYS A 44 17.35 -19.16 5.14
CA LYS A 44 17.64 -18.71 6.51
C LYS A 44 16.38 -18.54 7.34
N ASP A 45 15.31 -18.01 6.76
CA ASP A 45 14.02 -17.84 7.45
C ASP A 45 13.40 -19.20 7.80
N LEU A 46 13.47 -20.18 6.88
CA LEU A 46 13.02 -21.56 7.14
C LEU A 46 13.87 -22.27 8.21
N ILE A 47 15.20 -22.11 8.18
CA ILE A 47 16.09 -22.66 9.22
C ILE A 47 15.76 -22.03 10.58
N ALA A 48 15.58 -20.71 10.63
CA ALA A 48 15.20 -20.04 11.87
C ALA A 48 13.79 -20.43 12.35
N ALA A 49 12.89 -20.84 11.45
CA ALA A 49 11.60 -21.39 11.81
C ALA A 49 11.72 -22.84 12.36
N GLU A 50 12.73 -23.59 11.92
CA GLU A 50 13.00 -24.96 12.40
C GLU A 50 13.30 -24.98 13.91
N ASP A 51 13.94 -23.95 14.45
CA ASP A 51 14.23 -23.84 15.89
C ASP A 51 12.98 -24.03 16.75
N PHE A 52 11.83 -23.53 16.28
CA PHE A 52 10.55 -23.68 16.98
C PHE A 52 10.10 -25.13 17.06
N ILE A 53 10.47 -26.00 16.13
CA ILE A 53 10.15 -27.43 16.20
C ILE A 53 10.82 -28.07 17.42
N TYR A 54 12.07 -27.71 17.70
CA TYR A 54 12.82 -28.27 18.82
C TYR A 54 12.44 -27.61 20.15
N THR A 55 12.29 -26.29 20.19
CA THR A 55 11.99 -25.56 21.43
C THR A 55 10.57 -25.80 21.94
N SER A 56 9.65 -26.19 21.06
CA SER A 56 8.25 -26.46 21.40
C SER A 56 7.95 -27.94 21.73
N LEU A 57 8.96 -28.81 21.76
CA LEU A 57 8.77 -30.20 22.17
C LEU A 57 8.21 -30.30 23.61
N PRO A 58 7.39 -31.31 23.90
CA PRO A 58 6.91 -32.36 22.99
C PRO A 58 5.60 -32.02 22.26
N SER A 59 4.90 -30.94 22.66
CA SER A 59 3.53 -30.66 22.20
C SER A 59 3.46 -29.87 20.90
N HIS A 60 4.55 -29.20 20.54
CA HIS A 60 4.60 -28.18 19.51
C HIS A 60 3.64 -27.00 19.72
N GLY A 61 3.23 -26.79 20.96
CA GLY A 61 2.42 -25.65 21.35
C GLY A 61 3.27 -24.39 21.44
N LEU A 62 2.87 -23.36 20.71
CA LEU A 62 3.49 -22.04 20.74
C LEU A 62 2.59 -21.06 21.50
N SER A 63 3.18 -20.20 22.34
CA SER A 63 2.48 -19.04 22.87
C SER A 63 2.10 -18.07 21.75
N ALA A 64 1.20 -17.12 22.02
CA ALA A 64 0.80 -16.13 21.01
C ALA A 64 1.98 -15.35 20.41
N ARG A 65 3.01 -15.06 21.24
CA ARG A 65 4.23 -14.40 20.79
C ARG A 65 5.06 -15.29 19.88
N GLU A 66 5.35 -16.52 20.33
CA GLU A 66 6.15 -17.49 19.56
C GLU A 66 5.44 -17.88 18.26
N ALA A 67 4.11 -17.98 18.28
CA ALA A 67 3.31 -18.19 17.09
C ALA A 67 3.46 -17.02 16.10
N GLY A 68 3.47 -15.78 16.58
CA GLY A 68 3.77 -14.60 15.77
C GLY A 68 5.16 -14.67 15.14
N ASP A 69 6.18 -14.96 15.96
CA ASP A 69 7.57 -15.04 15.48
C ASP A 69 7.78 -16.18 14.47
N PHE A 70 7.18 -17.35 14.72
CA PHE A 70 7.22 -18.50 13.82
C PHE A 70 6.50 -18.21 12.49
N THR A 71 5.28 -17.67 12.56
CA THR A 71 4.47 -17.41 11.36
C THR A 71 5.05 -16.29 10.50
N ASN A 72 5.66 -15.26 11.10
CA ASN A 72 6.38 -14.23 10.35
C ASN A 72 7.53 -14.81 9.52
N LYS A 73 8.34 -15.71 10.11
CA LYS A 73 9.42 -16.39 9.35
C LYS A 73 8.89 -17.19 8.16
N LEU A 74 7.76 -17.88 8.33
CA LEU A 74 7.13 -18.60 7.23
C LEU A 74 6.59 -17.67 6.14
N LEU A 75 6.05 -16.52 6.51
CA LEU A 75 5.58 -15.50 5.58
C LEU A 75 6.75 -14.88 4.80
N ASP A 76 7.83 -14.50 5.48
CA ASP A 76 9.04 -13.95 4.86
C ASP A 76 9.67 -14.95 3.87
N ALA A 77 9.78 -16.22 4.27
CA ALA A 77 10.24 -17.28 3.39
C ALA A 77 9.33 -17.43 2.17
N ARG A 78 8.00 -17.41 2.39
CA ARG A 78 6.99 -17.50 1.31
C ARG A 78 7.14 -16.35 0.32
N GLU A 79 7.33 -15.11 0.77
CA GLU A 79 7.49 -13.96 -0.12
C GLU A 79 8.74 -14.05 -0.98
N ASN A 80 9.87 -14.47 -0.39
CA ASN A 80 11.10 -14.69 -1.15
C ASN A 80 10.91 -15.81 -2.19
N ILE A 81 10.27 -16.92 -1.81
CA ILE A 81 9.93 -18.02 -2.74
C ILE A 81 9.01 -17.53 -3.86
N HIS A 82 7.98 -16.75 -3.53
CA HIS A 82 7.05 -16.17 -4.49
C HIS A 82 7.77 -15.28 -5.50
N SER A 83 8.66 -14.40 -5.04
CA SER A 83 9.45 -13.53 -5.91
C SER A 83 10.29 -14.35 -6.89
N MET A 84 10.97 -15.39 -6.40
CA MET A 84 11.76 -16.29 -7.24
C MET A 84 10.89 -17.00 -8.28
N LEU A 85 9.74 -17.56 -7.89
CA LEU A 85 8.80 -18.20 -8.81
C LEU A 85 8.27 -17.22 -9.87
N ALA A 86 8.09 -15.96 -9.50
CA ALA A 86 7.67 -14.92 -10.43
C ALA A 86 8.75 -14.52 -11.44
N ASP A 87 10.03 -14.58 -11.09
CA ASP A 87 11.14 -14.34 -12.03
C ASP A 87 11.25 -15.45 -13.10
N PHE A 88 10.77 -16.66 -12.78
CA PHE A 88 10.57 -17.74 -13.77
C PHE A 88 9.17 -17.71 -14.42
N GLY A 89 8.35 -16.70 -14.15
CA GLY A 89 7.01 -16.55 -14.71
C GLY A 89 6.02 -17.63 -14.28
N VAL A 90 6.34 -18.42 -13.26
CA VAL A 90 5.49 -19.49 -12.68
C VAL A 90 4.35 -18.88 -11.89
N MET A 91 4.63 -17.77 -11.18
CA MET A 91 3.65 -16.97 -10.45
C MET A 91 3.64 -15.54 -10.96
N GLU A 92 2.56 -14.81 -10.73
CA GLU A 92 2.57 -13.36 -10.91
C GLU A 92 3.28 -12.75 -9.71
N LYS A 93 4.17 -11.76 -9.88
CA LYS A 93 4.72 -11.04 -8.72
C LYS A 93 3.56 -10.55 -7.85
N ILE A 94 3.67 -10.69 -6.53
CA ILE A 94 2.74 -10.00 -5.61
C ILE A 94 2.79 -8.54 -6.03
N SER A 95 1.71 -8.12 -6.68
CA SER A 95 1.66 -6.80 -7.26
C SER A 95 1.58 -5.84 -6.09
N SER A 96 2.64 -5.05 -5.86
CA SER A 96 2.60 -3.93 -4.93
C SER A 96 1.39 -3.03 -5.20
N GLN A 97 0.88 -3.01 -6.45
CA GLN A 97 -0.35 -2.32 -6.81
C GLN A 97 -1.61 -2.96 -6.22
N ASN A 98 -1.67 -4.28 -6.09
CA ASN A 98 -2.78 -4.96 -5.40
C ASN A 98 -2.73 -4.66 -3.89
N GLN A 99 -1.54 -4.63 -3.30
CA GLN A 99 -1.39 -4.24 -1.90
C GLN A 99 -1.78 -2.78 -1.67
N VAL A 100 -1.30 -1.86 -2.51
CA VAL A 100 -1.75 -0.45 -2.51
C VAL A 100 -3.26 -0.38 -2.69
N HIS A 101 -3.84 -1.16 -3.61
CA HIS A 101 -5.28 -1.18 -3.83
C HIS A 101 -6.04 -1.53 -2.56
N GLU A 102 -5.67 -2.62 -1.89
CA GLU A 102 -6.33 -3.06 -0.65
C GLU A 102 -6.12 -2.06 0.50
N LEU A 103 -4.88 -1.66 0.77
CA LEU A 103 -4.54 -0.74 1.86
C LEU A 103 -5.13 0.66 1.67
N SER A 104 -5.25 1.11 0.41
CA SER A 104 -5.80 2.43 0.11
C SER A 104 -7.32 2.49 0.26
N LYS A 105 -8.07 1.37 0.27
CA LYS A 105 -9.56 1.34 0.29
C LYS A 105 -10.20 2.19 1.39
N LYS A 106 -9.53 2.34 2.53
CA LYS A 106 -10.04 3.11 3.68
C LYS A 106 -9.78 4.61 3.61
N TRP A 107 -9.04 5.08 2.59
CA TRP A 107 -8.57 6.46 2.48
C TRP A 107 -9.23 7.21 1.32
N ILE A 108 -9.43 8.51 1.53
CA ILE A 108 -9.53 9.50 0.45
C ILE A 108 -8.17 10.18 0.35
N ILE A 109 -7.58 10.15 -0.85
CA ILE A 109 -6.22 10.66 -1.07
C ILE A 109 -6.29 12.04 -1.72
N LEU A 110 -5.73 13.05 -1.05
CA LEU A 110 -5.56 14.41 -1.56
C LEU A 110 -4.16 14.57 -2.15
N THR A 111 -4.08 15.20 -3.32
CA THR A 111 -2.79 15.59 -3.94
C THR A 111 -2.90 16.92 -4.66
N THR A 112 -1.78 17.57 -4.94
CA THR A 112 -1.74 18.95 -5.47
C THR A 112 -1.91 19.04 -6.98
N LYS A 113 -1.45 18.03 -7.75
CA LYS A 113 -1.38 18.09 -9.23
C LYS A 113 -1.98 16.85 -9.88
N SER A 114 -2.58 17.03 -11.06
CA SER A 114 -3.18 15.95 -11.85
C SER A 114 -2.19 14.87 -12.29
N ASN A 115 -0.90 15.21 -12.41
CA ASN A 115 0.14 14.23 -12.73
C ASN A 115 0.35 13.23 -11.57
N TYR A 116 0.28 13.68 -10.32
CA TYR A 116 0.37 12.79 -9.16
C TYR A 116 -0.86 11.90 -9.03
N LYS A 117 -2.05 12.38 -9.41
CA LYS A 117 -3.22 11.51 -9.55
C LYS A 117 -2.96 10.36 -10.53
N LYS A 118 -2.39 10.64 -11.72
CA LYS A 118 -2.05 9.59 -12.69
C LYS A 118 -1.01 8.62 -12.14
N MET A 119 -0.04 9.12 -11.37
CA MET A 119 0.97 8.31 -10.70
C MET A 119 0.36 7.35 -9.68
N LEU A 120 -0.46 7.87 -8.76
CA LEU A 120 -1.18 7.07 -7.74
C LEU A 120 -2.10 6.02 -8.38
N MET A 121 -2.75 6.35 -9.49
CA MET A 121 -3.55 5.37 -10.25
C MET A 121 -2.71 4.24 -10.82
N LYS A 122 -1.50 4.54 -11.34
CA LYS A 122 -0.57 3.52 -11.81
C LYS A 122 -0.07 2.63 -10.67
N MET A 123 0.00 3.17 -9.46
CA MET A 123 0.39 2.45 -8.25
C MET A 123 -0.74 1.60 -7.65
N GLY A 124 -1.97 1.62 -8.21
CA GLY A 124 -3.09 0.77 -7.76
C GLY A 124 -4.19 1.49 -6.98
N VAL A 125 -4.05 2.79 -6.69
CA VAL A 125 -5.09 3.56 -5.99
C VAL A 125 -6.32 3.75 -6.88
N ASN A 126 -7.52 3.49 -6.35
CA ASN A 126 -8.75 3.71 -7.10
C ASN A 126 -8.97 5.21 -7.37
N VAL A 127 -9.22 5.56 -8.64
CA VAL A 127 -9.49 6.94 -9.08
C VAL A 127 -10.63 7.61 -8.30
N GLN A 128 -11.62 6.84 -7.83
CA GLN A 128 -12.75 7.35 -7.07
C GLN A 128 -12.34 7.87 -5.69
N GLN A 129 -11.17 7.46 -5.17
CA GLN A 129 -10.64 7.87 -3.87
C GLN A 129 -9.73 9.10 -3.96
N ILE A 130 -9.24 9.45 -5.16
CA ILE A 130 -8.28 10.54 -5.33
C ILE A 130 -8.99 11.87 -5.59
N VAL A 131 -8.59 12.91 -4.89
CA VAL A 131 -9.00 14.31 -5.11
C VAL A 131 -7.76 15.14 -5.42
N VAL A 132 -7.85 15.97 -6.45
CA VAL A 132 -6.77 16.89 -6.84
C VAL A 132 -7.12 18.29 -6.34
N ALA A 133 -6.39 18.76 -5.34
CA ALA A 133 -6.50 20.11 -4.79
C ALA A 133 -5.42 21.01 -5.40
N GLY A 134 -5.69 21.57 -6.59
CA GLY A 134 -4.80 22.52 -7.25
C GLY A 134 -4.86 23.95 -6.68
N VAL A 135 -5.60 24.15 -5.59
CA VAL A 135 -5.72 25.38 -4.81
C VAL A 135 -5.75 25.01 -3.32
N PRO A 136 -5.37 25.93 -2.40
CA PRO A 136 -5.56 25.75 -0.97
C PRO A 136 -7.00 25.45 -0.59
N LEU A 137 -7.22 24.94 0.63
CA LEU A 137 -8.55 24.70 1.16
C LEU A 137 -9.14 25.94 1.87
N LYS A 138 -8.38 27.02 1.98
CA LYS A 138 -8.78 28.29 2.58
C LYS A 138 -8.34 29.45 1.68
N VAL A 139 -9.18 30.49 1.56
CA VAL A 139 -8.93 31.61 0.64
C VAL A 139 -7.75 32.44 1.13
N GLU A 140 -7.55 32.52 2.44
CA GLU A 140 -6.50 33.30 3.09
C GLU A 140 -5.10 32.83 2.68
N ASP A 141 -4.93 31.52 2.48
CA ASP A 141 -3.65 30.92 2.10
C ASP A 141 -3.28 31.20 0.64
N MET A 142 -4.21 31.69 -0.19
CA MET A 142 -3.87 32.12 -1.55
C MET A 142 -2.93 33.32 -1.55
N LYS A 143 -3.02 34.21 -0.55
CA LYS A 143 -2.10 35.34 -0.43
C LYS A 143 -0.70 34.91 0.03
N GLN A 144 -0.59 33.76 0.70
CA GLN A 144 0.71 33.15 1.03
C GLN A 144 1.36 32.54 -0.22
N LEU A 145 0.57 31.86 -1.06
CA LEU A 145 1.06 31.28 -2.32
C LEU A 145 1.39 32.32 -3.38
N ASN A 146 0.55 33.37 -3.49
CA ASN A 146 0.75 34.45 -4.43
C ASN A 146 0.37 35.81 -3.80
N PRO A 147 1.36 36.51 -3.19
CA PRO A 147 1.12 37.79 -2.52
C PRO A 147 0.59 38.90 -3.43
N LYS A 148 0.81 38.81 -4.75
CA LYS A 148 0.40 39.83 -5.74
C LYS A 148 -0.98 39.56 -6.34
N ILE A 149 -1.74 38.61 -5.79
CA ILE A 149 -3.02 38.21 -6.39
C ILE A 149 -4.08 39.32 -6.24
N PRO A 150 -4.75 39.74 -7.34
CA PRO A 150 -5.82 40.73 -7.26
C PRO A 150 -7.06 40.18 -6.54
N ASP A 151 -7.77 41.03 -5.79
CA ASP A 151 -8.97 40.60 -5.04
C ASP A 151 -10.09 40.09 -5.96
N ALA A 152 -10.16 40.56 -7.20
CA ALA A 152 -11.09 40.04 -8.21
C ALA A 152 -10.84 38.56 -8.55
N ALA A 153 -9.57 38.12 -8.52
CA ALA A 153 -9.19 36.73 -8.79
C ALA A 153 -9.52 35.80 -7.60
N LEU A 154 -9.55 36.34 -6.37
CA LEU A 154 -9.92 35.59 -5.16
C LEU A 154 -11.35 35.02 -5.26
N LYS A 155 -12.30 35.76 -5.86
CA LYS A 155 -13.67 35.26 -6.06
C LYS A 155 -13.73 34.00 -6.92
N SER A 156 -12.91 33.94 -7.96
CA SER A 156 -12.82 32.76 -8.84
C SER A 156 -12.13 31.58 -8.15
N ILE A 157 -11.17 31.87 -7.26
CA ILE A 157 -10.50 30.84 -6.46
C ILE A 157 -11.43 30.29 -5.40
N ASP A 158 -12.19 31.13 -4.70
CA ASP A 158 -13.16 30.71 -3.69
C ASP A 158 -14.16 29.67 -4.24
N LYS A 159 -14.62 29.86 -5.49
CA LYS A 159 -15.40 28.83 -6.20
C LYS A 159 -14.64 27.51 -6.38
N LYS A 160 -13.36 27.56 -6.78
CA LYS A 160 -12.51 26.35 -6.91
C LYS A 160 -12.30 25.66 -5.56
N ILE A 161 -12.07 26.42 -4.50
CA ILE A 161 -11.95 25.89 -3.12
C ILE A 161 -13.24 25.17 -2.74
N THR A 162 -14.39 25.80 -2.99
CA THR A 162 -15.71 25.21 -2.74
C THR A 162 -15.90 23.92 -3.54
N HIS A 163 -15.50 23.89 -4.82
CA HIS A 163 -15.57 22.68 -5.63
C HIS A 163 -14.71 21.54 -5.07
N VAL A 164 -13.49 21.84 -4.60
CA VAL A 164 -12.62 20.84 -3.99
C VAL A 164 -13.24 20.30 -2.70
N LYS A 165 -13.74 21.17 -1.81
CA LYS A 165 -14.43 20.76 -0.57
C LYS A 165 -15.66 19.90 -0.86
N ASN A 166 -16.46 20.29 -1.85
CA ASN A 166 -17.63 19.50 -2.26
C ASN A 166 -17.23 18.15 -2.85
N ASP A 167 -16.12 18.05 -3.58
CA ASP A 167 -15.61 16.77 -4.09
C ASP A 167 -15.18 15.84 -2.94
N ILE A 168 -14.49 16.38 -1.94
CA ILE A 168 -14.11 15.66 -0.72
C ILE A 168 -15.36 15.14 -0.01
N SER A 169 -16.31 16.02 0.34
CA SER A 169 -17.55 15.65 1.05
C SER A 169 -18.35 14.60 0.29
N ARG A 170 -18.52 14.78 -1.03
CA ARG A 170 -19.22 13.83 -1.89
C ARG A 170 -18.55 12.45 -1.88
N LYS A 171 -17.21 12.38 -1.90
CA LYS A 171 -16.48 11.11 -1.85
C LYS A 171 -16.56 10.48 -0.45
N MET A 172 -16.50 11.27 0.62
CA MET A 172 -16.71 10.79 1.98
C MET A 172 -18.08 10.12 2.12
N GLU A 173 -19.13 10.75 1.63
CA GLU A 173 -20.49 10.20 1.65
C GLU A 173 -20.62 8.96 0.77
N LYS A 174 -20.22 9.05 -0.51
CA LYS A 174 -20.41 7.98 -1.49
C LYS A 174 -19.62 6.71 -1.14
N LEU A 175 -18.39 6.88 -0.66
CA LEU A 175 -17.51 5.76 -0.31
C LEU A 175 -17.63 5.36 1.16
N LYS A 176 -18.40 6.11 1.97
CA LYS A 176 -18.51 5.95 3.43
C LYS A 176 -17.14 5.96 4.13
N LEU A 177 -16.24 6.80 3.63
CA LEU A 177 -14.88 6.95 4.15
C LEU A 177 -14.75 8.22 4.98
N LYS A 178 -14.05 8.11 6.10
CA LYS A 178 -13.74 9.24 6.99
C LYS A 178 -12.26 9.61 7.00
N ASN A 179 -11.40 8.67 6.64
CA ASN A 179 -9.96 8.87 6.71
C ASN A 179 -9.46 9.60 5.45
N ILE A 180 -8.71 10.68 5.66
CA ILE A 180 -8.09 11.45 4.60
C ILE A 180 -6.57 11.33 4.73
N LEU A 181 -5.91 11.09 3.60
CA LEU A 181 -4.46 11.07 3.47
C LEU A 181 -4.04 12.13 2.46
N VAL A 182 -3.15 13.03 2.84
CA VAL A 182 -2.50 13.97 1.92
C VAL A 182 -1.19 13.35 1.47
N ILE A 183 -1.01 13.24 0.15
CA ILE A 183 0.27 12.88 -0.47
C ILE A 183 0.66 14.01 -1.42
N ALA A 184 1.67 14.77 -1.02
CA ALA A 184 2.13 15.97 -1.72
C ALA A 184 3.68 16.07 -1.73
N GLU A 185 4.20 17.00 -2.53
CA GLU A 185 5.61 17.38 -2.44
C GLU A 185 5.83 18.23 -1.17
N SER A 186 7.03 18.21 -0.61
CA SER A 186 7.44 19.12 0.47
C SER A 186 7.75 20.52 -0.09
N ASP A 187 6.76 21.09 -0.79
CA ASP A 187 6.76 22.46 -1.28
C ASP A 187 5.66 23.27 -0.56
N LEU A 188 5.66 24.60 -0.76
CA LEU A 188 4.70 25.49 -0.11
C LEU A 188 3.24 25.09 -0.38
N ASN A 189 2.94 24.52 -1.56
CA ASN A 189 1.59 24.06 -1.87
C ASN A 189 1.22 22.80 -1.06
N GLY A 190 2.15 21.84 -0.97
CA GLY A 190 1.98 20.63 -0.18
C GLY A 190 1.85 20.91 1.30
N ASP A 191 2.66 21.81 1.85
CA ASP A 191 2.62 22.24 3.25
C ASP A 191 1.25 22.87 3.59
N ILE A 192 0.78 23.81 2.76
CA ILE A 192 -0.51 24.48 2.95
C ILE A 192 -1.68 23.50 2.82
N LEU A 193 -1.62 22.58 1.85
CA LEU A 193 -2.65 21.56 1.68
C LEU A 193 -2.68 20.61 2.89
N GLY A 194 -1.51 20.12 3.30
CA GLY A 194 -1.33 19.23 4.44
C GLY A 194 -1.88 19.83 5.72
N LYS A 195 -1.44 21.05 6.07
CA LYS A 195 -1.91 21.78 7.24
C LYS A 195 -3.43 21.94 7.24
N ASN A 196 -4.00 22.46 6.15
CA ASN A 196 -5.44 22.71 6.10
C ASN A 196 -6.28 21.44 6.12
N ALA A 197 -5.83 20.38 5.44
CA ALA A 197 -6.55 19.12 5.44
C ALA A 197 -6.49 18.45 6.82
N SER A 198 -5.37 18.59 7.53
CA SER A 198 -5.23 18.13 8.91
C SER A 198 -6.18 18.89 9.85
N GLU A 199 -6.23 20.22 9.75
CA GLU A 199 -7.12 21.05 10.58
C GLU A 199 -8.61 20.82 10.28
N LEU A 200 -8.99 20.70 9.01
CA LEU A 200 -10.41 20.60 8.60
C LEU A 200 -10.97 19.19 8.70
N TYR A 201 -10.13 18.17 8.49
CA TYR A 201 -10.58 16.79 8.30
C TYR A 201 -9.81 15.76 9.14
N GLY A 202 -8.86 16.19 9.98
CA GLY A 202 -7.99 15.25 10.71
C GLY A 202 -7.11 14.41 9.78
N ALA A 203 -6.75 14.95 8.61
CA ALA A 203 -5.99 14.21 7.62
C ALA A 203 -4.58 13.84 8.13
N ARG A 204 -4.13 12.64 7.76
CA ARG A 204 -2.73 12.24 7.86
C ARG A 204 -1.97 12.84 6.67
N VAL A 205 -0.72 13.26 6.87
CA VAL A 205 0.05 14.03 5.89
C VAL A 205 1.38 13.34 5.60
N VAL A 206 1.66 13.11 4.32
CA VAL A 206 2.92 12.57 3.81
C VAL A 206 3.46 13.55 2.78
N LEU A 207 4.63 14.13 3.09
CA LEU A 207 5.32 15.08 2.23
C LEU A 207 6.63 14.47 1.76
N GLU A 208 6.81 14.40 0.45
CA GLU A 208 8.00 13.85 -0.19
C GLU A 208 8.80 14.96 -0.86
N GLY A 209 10.13 14.93 -0.76
CA GLY A 209 10.99 15.92 -1.44
C GLY A 209 10.75 15.99 -2.94
N ASN A 210 10.51 14.84 -3.56
CA ASN A 210 10.10 14.72 -4.94
C ASN A 210 9.13 13.54 -5.08
N LEU A 211 7.88 13.86 -5.38
CA LEU A 211 6.82 12.85 -5.48
C LEU A 211 7.08 11.78 -6.54
N LYS A 212 7.92 12.06 -7.55
CA LYS A 212 8.28 11.07 -8.57
C LYS A 212 9.13 9.92 -8.02
N ASP A 213 9.73 10.09 -6.85
CA ASP A 213 10.55 9.05 -6.20
C ASP A 213 9.71 8.11 -5.33
N LEU A 214 8.40 8.38 -5.22
CA LEU A 214 7.42 7.46 -4.69
C LEU A 214 7.21 6.34 -5.69
N ASN A 215 7.29 5.10 -5.23
CA ASN A 215 6.96 3.89 -6.00
C ASN A 215 5.94 3.06 -5.22
N ASP A 216 5.41 2.01 -5.86
CA ASP A 216 4.36 1.16 -5.31
C ASP A 216 4.77 0.58 -3.93
N SER A 217 6.02 0.13 -3.79
CA SER A 217 6.56 -0.44 -2.53
C SER A 217 6.58 0.59 -1.40
N LYS A 218 7.14 1.79 -1.64
CA LYS A 218 7.16 2.86 -0.64
C LYS A 218 5.75 3.28 -0.23
N LEU A 219 4.80 3.28 -1.17
CA LEU A 219 3.41 3.61 -0.86
C LEU A 219 2.75 2.53 0.01
N VAL A 220 3.11 1.24 -0.18
CA VAL A 220 2.70 0.17 0.74
C VAL A 220 3.25 0.44 2.14
N ASP A 221 4.55 0.71 2.28
CA ASP A 221 5.20 0.97 3.57
C ASP A 221 4.51 2.13 4.31
N ILE A 222 4.30 3.26 3.62
CA ILE A 222 3.58 4.42 4.14
C ILE A 222 2.17 4.02 4.61
N LEU A 223 1.41 3.28 3.80
CA LEU A 223 0.04 2.91 4.16
C LEU A 223 -0.02 1.96 5.36
N LEU A 224 0.97 1.07 5.51
CA LEU A 224 1.13 0.16 6.65
C LEU A 224 1.50 0.91 7.93
N GLU A 225 2.45 1.85 7.87
CA GLU A 225 2.81 2.72 9.00
C GLU A 225 1.60 3.51 9.50
N LEU A 226 0.68 3.87 8.61
CA LEU A 226 -0.54 4.59 8.96
C LEU A 226 -1.69 3.69 9.47
N GLU A 227 -1.52 2.37 9.51
CA GLU A 227 -2.46 1.45 10.17
C GLU A 227 -2.17 1.30 11.67
N ASN A 228 -0.92 1.53 12.07
CA ASN A 228 -0.48 1.56 13.47
C ASN A 228 -0.76 2.93 14.11
#